data_AF-A0A7S2Y865-F1
#
_entry.id   AF-A0A7S2Y865-F1
#
_cell.length_a   1.000
_cell.length_b   1.000
_cell.length_c   1.000
_cell.angle_alpha   90.00
_cell.angle_beta   90.00
_cell.angle_gamma   90.00
#
_symmetry.space_group_name_H-M   'P 1'
#
loop_
_entity.id
_entity.type
_entity.pdbx_description
1 polymer ?
#
loop_
_entity_poly.entity_id
_entity_poly.type
_entity_poly.pdbx_seq_one_letter_code
_entity_poly.pdbx_strand_id
1 'polypeptide(L)'
;VSHTMQHWHVYRKWNELLFREMYAAFKAGRAEKNPAEFWYKGEMGFFDFYIIPLAEKLKDCGVFGVSSDEYLNYAEMNRREWEAKGREVVESMVQKLEQELGPAAVPPQQAPVMEEPSNST
;
A
#
# COMPACT_ATOMS: atom_id res chain seq x y z
N VAL A 1 9.27 -8.25 0.21
CA VAL A 1 8.59 -8.37 1.51
C VAL A 1 9.54 -8.23 2.69
N SER A 2 10.76 -8.77 2.67
CA SER A 2 11.71 -8.68 3.80
C SER A 2 11.93 -7.29 4.40
N HIS A 3 11.78 -6.21 3.61
CA HIS A 3 11.87 -4.83 4.10
C HIS A 3 10.86 -4.48 5.20
N THR A 4 9.75 -5.21 5.33
CA THR A 4 8.77 -5.01 6.42
C THR A 4 9.25 -5.53 7.77
N MET A 5 10.29 -6.36 7.77
CA MET A 5 10.95 -6.94 8.95
C MET A 5 12.33 -6.30 9.19
N GLN A 6 12.57 -5.10 8.65
CA GLN A 6 13.77 -4.31 8.85
C GLN A 6 13.43 -2.99 9.55
N HIS A 7 14.43 -2.20 9.91
CA HIS A 7 14.22 -0.88 10.55
C HIS A 7 13.19 -0.02 9.82
N TRP A 8 12.42 0.75 10.59
CA TRP A 8 11.35 1.63 10.13
C TRP A 8 11.68 2.44 8.88
N HIS A 9 12.88 3.04 8.82
CA HIS A 9 13.28 3.86 7.68
C HIS A 9 13.37 3.05 6.37
N VAL A 10 13.85 1.81 6.44
CA VAL A 10 13.93 0.92 5.27
C VAL A 10 12.53 0.49 4.84
N TYR A 11 11.71 0.04 5.79
CA TYR A 11 10.30 -0.27 5.52
C TYR A 11 9.59 0.91 4.83
N ARG A 12 9.70 2.11 5.41
CA ARG A 12 9.08 3.33 4.88
C ARG A 12 9.52 3.68 3.47
N LYS A 13 10.82 3.58 3.18
CA LYS A 13 11.35 3.85 1.84
C LYS A 13 10.68 2.96 0.79
N TRP A 14 10.62 1.66 1.04
CA TRP A 14 10.03 0.71 0.09
C TRP A 14 8.51 0.82 0.00
N ASN A 15 7.84 1.05 1.14
CA ASN A 15 6.40 1.32 1.18
C ASN A 15 6.03 2.57 0.35
N GLU A 16 6.81 3.65 0.46
CA GLU A 16 6.60 4.89 -0.32
C GLU A 16 6.82 4.67 -1.82
N LEU A 17 7.87 3.93 -2.21
CA LEU A 17 8.12 3.64 -3.62
C LEU A 17 6.96 2.85 -4.25
N LEU A 18 6.45 1.82 -3.56
CA LEU A 18 5.30 1.07 -4.04
C LEU A 18 4.03 1.94 -4.09
N PHE A 19 3.79 2.75 -3.06
CA PHE A 19 2.66 3.69 -3.05
C PHE A 19 2.71 4.64 -4.25
N ARG A 20 3.90 5.18 -4.55
CA ARG A 20 4.14 6.06 -5.71
C ARG A 20 3.79 5.37 -7.03
N GLU A 21 4.22 4.14 -7.25
CA GLU A 21 3.92 3.38 -8.46
C GLU A 21 2.41 3.18 -8.64
N MET A 22 1.73 2.79 -7.56
CA MET A 22 0.27 2.59 -7.55
C MET A 22 -0.50 3.90 -7.77
N TYR A 23 -0.06 4.97 -7.12
CA TYR A 23 -0.68 6.29 -7.24
C TYR A 23 -0.51 6.86 -8.65
N ALA A 24 0.69 6.73 -9.23
CA ALA A 24 0.95 7.13 -10.60
C ALA A 24 0.10 6.33 -11.61
N ALA A 25 -0.09 5.03 -11.38
CA ALA A 25 -0.99 4.21 -12.20
C ALA A 25 -2.45 4.68 -12.10
N PHE A 26 -2.93 5.03 -10.90
CA PHE A 26 -4.26 5.60 -10.69
C PHE A 26 -4.43 6.94 -11.43
N LYS A 27 -3.48 7.87 -11.29
CA LYS A 27 -3.51 9.18 -11.97
C LYS A 27 -3.49 9.07 -13.49
N ALA A 28 -2.86 8.02 -14.02
CA ALA A 28 -2.82 7.68 -15.44
C ALA A 28 -4.04 6.88 -15.92
N GLY A 29 -5.05 6.64 -15.07
CA GLY A 29 -6.25 5.86 -15.41
C GLY A 29 -5.99 4.37 -15.64
N ARG A 30 -4.82 3.84 -15.24
CA ARG A 30 -4.45 2.41 -15.35
C ARG A 30 -4.85 1.59 -14.12
N ALA A 31 -5.27 2.24 -13.04
CA ALA A 31 -5.79 1.60 -11.84
C ALA A 31 -7.16 2.22 -11.50
N GLU A 32 -8.13 1.37 -11.15
CA GLU A 32 -9.51 1.81 -10.88
C GLU A 32 -9.66 2.54 -9.54
N LYS A 33 -8.85 2.16 -8.54
CA LYS A 33 -8.98 2.64 -7.17
C LYS A 33 -7.81 3.50 -6.76
N ASN A 34 -8.10 4.58 -6.05
CA ASN A 34 -7.07 5.41 -5.42
C ASN A 34 -6.42 4.64 -4.25
N PRO A 35 -5.10 4.36 -4.29
CA PRO A 35 -4.45 3.64 -3.21
C PRO A 35 -4.55 4.36 -1.86
N ALA A 36 -4.66 5.69 -1.83
CA ALA A 36 -4.79 6.47 -0.60
C ALA A 36 -6.00 6.08 0.26
N GLU A 37 -7.07 5.57 -0.35
CA GLU A 37 -8.31 5.21 0.35
C GLU A 37 -8.16 3.95 1.21
N PHE A 38 -7.26 3.05 0.82
CA PHE A 38 -7.13 1.74 1.46
C PHE A 38 -5.74 1.47 2.03
N TRP A 39 -4.71 2.26 1.72
CA TRP A 39 -3.32 1.97 2.09
C TRP A 39 -3.11 1.79 3.59
N TYR A 40 -3.65 2.69 4.41
CA TYR A 40 -3.46 2.63 5.87
C TYR A 40 -3.99 1.32 6.45
N LYS A 41 -5.26 0.99 6.17
CA LYS A 41 -5.89 -0.25 6.66
C LYS A 41 -5.29 -1.50 5.99
N GLY A 42 -4.93 -1.40 4.72
CA GLY A 42 -4.31 -2.48 3.96
C GLY A 42 -2.97 -2.89 4.55
N GLU A 43 -2.10 -1.93 4.85
CA GLU A 43 -0.81 -2.19 5.50
C GLU A 43 -0.98 -2.76 6.91
N MET A 44 -1.95 -2.27 7.70
CA MET A 44 -2.28 -2.86 9.00
C MET A 44 -2.64 -4.34 8.86
N GLY A 45 -3.57 -4.67 7.95
CA GLY A 45 -3.94 -6.04 7.68
C GLY A 45 -2.79 -6.88 7.10
N PHE A 46 -1.92 -6.29 6.30
CA PHE A 46 -0.74 -6.96 5.76
C PHE A 46 0.24 -7.35 6.88
N PHE A 47 0.44 -6.48 7.86
CA PHE A 47 1.24 -6.83 9.03
C PHE A 47 0.59 -7.93 9.87
N ASP A 48 -0.69 -7.75 10.23
CA ASP A 48 -1.39 -8.61 11.17
C ASP A 48 -1.62 -10.03 10.60
N PHE A 49 -1.98 -10.14 9.31
CA PHE A 49 -2.38 -11.42 8.71
C PHE A 49 -1.30 -12.06 7.83
N TYR A 50 -0.20 -11.38 7.54
CA TYR A 50 0.84 -11.90 6.66
C TYR A 50 2.26 -11.75 7.21
N ILE A 51 2.72 -10.53 7.52
CA ILE A 51 4.12 -10.31 7.93
C ILE A 51 4.44 -10.90 9.29
N ILE A 52 3.63 -10.63 10.32
CA ILE A 52 3.89 -11.13 11.67
C ILE A 52 3.83 -12.67 11.70
N PRO A 53 2.77 -13.33 11.15
CA PRO A 53 2.76 -14.79 11.06
C PRO A 53 3.93 -15.40 10.28
N LEU A 54 4.44 -14.70 9.26
CA LEU A 54 5.63 -15.13 8.53
C LEU A 54 6.89 -15.00 9.40
N ALA A 55 7.05 -13.88 10.11
CA ALA A 55 8.19 -13.64 11.00
C ALA A 55 8.24 -14.63 12.16
N GLU A 56 7.08 -14.96 12.76
CA GLU A 56 6.95 -16.00 13.79
C GLU A 56 7.43 -17.37 13.25
N LYS A 57 6.96 -17.76 12.06
CA LYS A 57 7.41 -19.01 11.42
C LYS A 57 8.91 -19.02 11.14
N LEU A 58 9.48 -17.90 10.72
CA LEU A 58 10.92 -17.78 10.47
C LEU A 58 11.74 -17.91 11.75
N LYS A 59 11.24 -17.39 12.86
CA LYS A 59 11.81 -17.59 14.20
C LYS A 59 11.78 -19.06 14.60
N ASP A 60 10.61 -19.69 14.50
CA ASP A 60 10.41 -21.09 14.91
C ASP A 60 11.24 -22.08 14.08
N CYS A 61 11.48 -21.77 12.79
CA CYS A 61 12.32 -22.57 11.92
C CYS A 61 13.80 -22.62 12.37
N GLY A 62 14.28 -21.66 13.17
CA GLY A 62 15.65 -21.64 13.69
C GLY A 62 16.77 -21.52 12.65
N VAL A 63 16.44 -21.40 11.35
CA VAL A 63 17.39 -21.42 10.22
C VAL A 63 18.32 -20.21 10.22
N PHE A 64 17.93 -19.11 10.87
CA PHE A 64 18.69 -17.85 10.86
C PHE A 64 19.31 -17.48 12.22
N GLY A 65 19.29 -18.38 13.21
CA GLY A 65 19.85 -18.13 14.54
C GLY A 65 19.30 -16.86 15.19
N VAL A 66 20.13 -16.09 15.89
CA VAL A 66 19.74 -14.82 16.56
C VAL A 66 19.15 -13.76 15.61
N SER A 67 19.41 -13.83 14.30
CA SER A 67 18.87 -12.88 13.33
C SER A 67 17.36 -13.04 13.07
N SER A 68 16.76 -14.20 13.35
CA SER A 68 15.30 -14.36 13.18
C SER A 68 14.49 -13.68 14.29
N ASP A 69 15.05 -13.58 15.51
CA ASP A 69 14.43 -12.83 16.61
C ASP A 69 14.33 -11.33 16.28
N GLU A 70 15.33 -10.79 15.58
CA GLU A 70 15.32 -9.40 15.12
C GLU A 70 14.21 -9.11 14.11
N TYR A 71 13.92 -10.05 13.20
CA TYR A 71 12.87 -9.89 12.20
C TYR A 71 11.48 -9.79 12.80
N LEU A 72 11.16 -10.65 13.77
CA LEU A 72 9.87 -10.58 14.46
C LEU A 72 9.74 -9.26 15.24
N ASN A 73 10.80 -8.86 15.94
CA ASN A 73 10.80 -7.59 16.67
C ASN A 73 10.56 -6.39 15.73
N TYR A 74 11.28 -6.31 14.60
CA TYR A 74 11.07 -5.23 13.64
C TYR A 74 9.69 -5.27 12.98
N ALA A 75 9.14 -6.45 12.71
CA ALA A 75 7.77 -6.57 12.19
C ALA A 75 6.74 -5.97 13.15
N GLU A 76 6.81 -6.33 14.45
CA GLU A 76 5.92 -5.81 15.47
C GLU A 76 6.11 -4.30 15.69
N MET A 77 7.36 -3.83 15.74
CA MET A 77 7.67 -2.41 15.86
C MET A 77 7.12 -1.62 14.67
N ASN A 78 7.36 -2.08 13.45
CA ASN A 78 6.85 -1.43 12.25
C ASN A 78 5.32 -1.40 12.20
N ARG A 79 4.66 -2.49 12.61
CA ARG A 79 3.20 -2.51 12.76
C ARG A 79 2.75 -1.42 13.75
N ARG A 80 3.32 -1.37 14.96
CA ARG A 80 2.96 -0.36 15.98
C ARG A 80 3.23 1.08 15.50
N GLU A 81 4.36 1.30 14.86
CA GLU A 81 4.69 2.60 14.27
C GLU A 81 3.72 2.96 13.14
N TRP A 82 3.36 2.00 12.28
CA TRP A 82 2.38 2.23 11.23
C TRP A 82 0.99 2.52 11.79
N GLU A 83 0.56 1.84 12.87
CA GLU A 83 -0.70 2.16 13.54
C GLU A 83 -0.72 3.61 14.03
N ALA A 84 0.36 4.05 14.67
CA ALA A 84 0.47 5.36 15.30
C ALA A 84 0.52 6.52 14.29
N LYS A 85 1.30 6.39 13.20
CA LYS A 85 1.57 7.49 12.25
C LYS A 85 1.21 7.18 10.79
N GLY A 86 0.70 6.00 10.48
CA GLY A 86 0.44 5.55 9.11
C GLY A 86 -0.54 6.45 8.35
N ARG A 87 -1.51 7.07 9.04
CA ARG A 87 -2.44 8.03 8.40
C ARG A 87 -1.73 9.29 7.92
N GLU A 88 -0.95 9.92 8.80
CA GLU A 88 -0.14 11.11 8.49
C GLU A 88 0.90 10.80 7.40
N VAL A 89 1.48 9.60 7.46
CA VAL A 89 2.38 9.10 6.44
C VAL A 89 1.69 8.99 5.08
N VAL A 90 0.49 8.41 4.98
CA VAL A 90 -0.25 8.33 3.72
C VAL A 90 -0.61 9.73 3.21
N GLU A 91 -1.07 10.61 4.09
CA GLU A 91 -1.40 11.99 3.73
C GLU A 91 -0.19 12.73 3.16
N SER A 92 0.97 12.65 3.82
CA SER A 92 2.21 13.28 3.32
C SER A 92 2.67 12.70 1.97
N MET A 93 2.53 11.38 1.75
CA MET A 93 2.84 10.75 0.46
C MET A 93 1.91 11.27 -0.65
N VAL A 94 0.61 11.41 -0.37
CA VAL A 94 -0.36 11.97 -1.32
C VAL A 94 -0.02 13.42 -1.65
N GLN A 95 0.21 14.27 -0.64
CA GLN A 95 0.54 15.69 -0.85
C GLN A 95 1.79 15.85 -1.73
N LYS A 96 2.84 15.07 -1.44
CA LYS A 96 4.07 15.06 -2.25
C LYS A 96 3.82 14.64 -3.70
N LEU A 97 3.05 13.57 -3.90
CA LEU A 97 2.79 13.04 -5.24
C LEU A 97 1.84 13.91 -6.05
N GLU A 98 0.89 14.60 -5.43
CA GLU A 98 0.04 15.59 -6.10
C GLU A 98 0.87 16.78 -6.61
N GLN A 99 1.87 17.23 -5.84
CA GLN A 99 2.81 18.26 -6.29
C GLN A 99 3.71 17.79 -7.44
N GLU A 100 4.15 16.53 -7.41
CA GLU A 100 5.07 15.96 -8.43
C GLU A 100 4.36 15.57 -9.74
N LEU A 101 3.14 15.01 -9.67
CA LEU A 101 2.46 14.40 -10.81
C LEU A 101 1.37 15.30 -11.43
N GLY A 102 0.97 16.39 -10.76
CA GLY A 102 -0.12 17.25 -11.20
C GLY A 102 -1.51 16.60 -11.06
N PRO A 103 -2.60 17.27 -11.50
CA PRO A 103 -3.97 16.76 -11.37
C PRO A 103 -4.19 15.47 -12.19
N ALA A 104 -5.14 14.64 -11.74
CA ALA A 104 -5.43 13.35 -12.39
C ALA A 104 -5.99 13.61 -13.79
N ALA A 105 -5.60 12.80 -14.78
CA ALA A 105 -6.35 12.77 -16.02
C ALA A 105 -7.78 12.33 -15.67
N VAL A 106 -8.76 13.21 -15.92
CA VAL A 106 -10.18 12.87 -15.70
C VAL A 106 -10.47 11.61 -16.53
N PRO A 107 -10.84 10.48 -15.91
CA PRO A 107 -11.26 9.32 -16.68
C PRO A 107 -12.46 9.72 -17.53
N PRO A 108 -12.56 9.28 -18.80
CA PRO A 108 -13.73 9.55 -19.60
C PRO A 108 -14.95 9.02 -18.83
N GLN A 109 -15.82 9.94 -18.42
CA GLN A 109 -17.12 9.62 -17.84
C GLN A 109 -17.81 8.64 -18.79
N GLN A 110 -18.42 7.60 -18.23
CA GLN A 110 -19.20 6.60 -18.95
C GLN A 110 -20.00 7.29 -20.06
N ALA A 111 -19.73 6.90 -21.31
CA ALA A 111 -20.46 7.40 -22.46
C ALA A 111 -21.96 7.24 -22.19
N PRO A 112 -22.80 8.24 -22.50
CA PRO A 112 -24.24 8.07 -22.35
C PRO A 112 -24.65 6.85 -23.18
N VAL A 113 -25.32 5.91 -22.53
CA VAL A 113 -25.93 4.76 -23.19
C VAL A 113 -26.89 5.34 -24.23
N MET A 114 -26.51 5.29 -25.50
CA MET A 114 -27.44 5.57 -26.59
C MET A 114 -28.46 4.43 -26.57
N GLU A 115 -29.67 4.71 -26.06
CA GLU A 115 -30.81 3.80 -26.22
C GLU A 115 -31.01 3.55 -27.72
N GLU A 116 -30.81 2.29 -28.14
CA GLU A 116 -31.15 1.87 -29.49
C GLU A 116 -32.66 2.03 -29.69
N PRO A 117 -33.11 2.61 -30.81
CA PRO A 117 -34.54 2.73 -31.07
C PRO A 117 -35.12 1.33 -31.23
N SER A 118 -36.08 1.02 -30.36
CA SER A 118 -36.97 -0.13 -30.44
C SER A 118 -37.53 -0.27 -31.87
N ASN A 119 -37.05 -1.27 -32.59
CA ASN A 119 -37.57 -1.59 -33.91
C ASN A 119 -38.87 -2.39 -33.71
N SER A 120 -39.99 -1.67 -33.75
CA SER A 120 -41.33 -2.27 -33.72
C SER A 120 -41.58 -2.98 -35.04
N THR A 121 -41.86 -4.28 -34.97
CA THR A 121 -42.42 -5.08 -36.08
C THR A 121 -43.94 -5.14 -35.92
#